data_AF-A0A254QLQ4-F1
#
_entry.id   AF-A0A254QLQ4-F1
#
_cell.length_a   1.000
_cell.length_b   1.000
_cell.length_c   1.000
_cell.angle_alpha   90.00
_cell.angle_beta   90.00
_cell.angle_gamma   90.00
#
_symmetry.space_group_name_H-M   'P 1'
#
loop_
_entity.id
_entity.type
_entity.pdbx_description
1 polymer ?
#
loop_
_entity_poly.entity_id
_entity_poly.type
_entity_poly.pdbx_seq_one_letter_code
_entity_poly.pdbx_strand_id
1 'polypeptide(L)'
;MLGMQDPALKNQSKGRPLSDAERAFAEALERIYETGEHDFAKVAEKLNERGDPRPSGETGAWTLEILDAELKAINASHDAAHAEHGIGA
;
A
#
# COMPACT_ATOMS: atom_id res chain seq x y z
N MET A 1 -7.03 25.29 -6.29
CA MET A 1 -6.53 25.54 -7.66
C MET A 1 -5.46 24.49 -7.92
N LEU A 2 -5.66 23.71 -8.99
CA LEU A 2 -4.89 22.59 -9.54
C LEU A 2 -3.65 22.06 -8.82
N GLY A 3 -3.69 20.75 -8.56
CA GLY A 3 -2.56 19.93 -8.13
C GLY A 3 -1.38 20.05 -9.09
N MET A 4 -0.26 20.51 -8.56
CA MET A 4 1.03 20.39 -9.20
C MET A 4 1.57 19.00 -8.88
N GLN A 5 1.01 17.97 -9.53
CA GLN A 5 1.74 16.72 -9.71
C GLN A 5 2.83 16.98 -10.76
N ASP A 6 3.98 17.50 -10.34
CA ASP A 6 5.12 16.58 -10.32
C ASP A 6 5.31 15.65 -11.54
N PRO A 7 5.52 16.04 -12.81
CA PRO A 7 5.71 15.04 -13.87
C PRO A 7 6.91 14.11 -13.60
N ALA A 8 7.88 14.54 -12.79
CA ALA A 8 8.91 13.67 -12.24
C ALA A 8 8.37 12.71 -11.15
N LEU A 9 7.41 13.13 -10.33
CA LEU A 9 6.73 12.31 -9.33
C LEU A 9 5.76 11.28 -9.94
N LYS A 10 5.26 11.51 -11.17
CA LYS A 10 4.42 10.53 -11.88
C LYS A 10 5.12 9.19 -12.14
N ASN A 11 6.45 9.22 -12.29
CA ASN A 11 7.27 8.03 -12.54
C ASN A 11 8.21 7.68 -11.39
N GLN A 12 8.33 8.49 -10.33
CA GLN A 12 9.20 8.17 -9.19
C GLN A 12 8.66 7.08 -8.28
N SER A 13 7.38 6.71 -8.39
CA SER A 13 6.76 5.90 -7.35
C SER A 13 6.72 4.40 -7.57
N LYS A 14 7.11 3.82 -8.72
CA LYS A 14 6.95 2.36 -8.86
C LYS A 14 7.97 1.72 -9.81
N GLY A 15 8.95 1.00 -9.25
CA GLY A 15 9.85 0.12 -10.01
C GLY A 15 9.09 -0.98 -10.78
N ARG A 16 7.83 -1.26 -10.42
CA ARG A 16 6.89 -2.15 -11.13
C ARG A 16 5.44 -1.66 -11.03
N PRO A 17 4.53 -1.97 -11.97
CA PRO A 17 3.11 -1.70 -11.74
C PRO A 17 2.59 -2.37 -10.46
N LEU A 18 1.62 -1.73 -9.80
CA LEU A 18 0.89 -2.37 -8.70
C LEU A 18 0.08 -3.54 -9.25
N SER A 19 0.09 -4.65 -8.53
CA SER A 19 -0.85 -5.73 -8.75
C SER A 19 -2.29 -5.29 -8.41
N ASP A 20 -3.27 -6.08 -8.86
CA ASP A 20 -4.68 -5.82 -8.55
C ASP A 20 -4.97 -5.89 -7.06
N ALA A 21 -4.28 -6.78 -6.34
CA ALA A 21 -4.40 -6.93 -4.89
C ALA A 21 -3.82 -5.71 -4.14
N GLU A 22 -2.66 -5.21 -4.55
CA GLU A 22 -2.06 -4.00 -3.96
C GLU A 22 -2.88 -2.75 -4.25
N ARG A 23 -3.50 -2.67 -5.43
CA ARG A 23 -4.41 -1.57 -5.75
C ARG A 23 -5.69 -1.62 -4.91
N ALA A 24 -6.30 -2.78 -4.77
CA ALA A 24 -7.47 -2.96 -3.90
C ALA A 24 -7.15 -2.62 -2.45
N PHE A 25 -5.97 -3.02 -1.96
CA PHE A 25 -5.49 -2.67 -0.63
C PHE A 25 -5.26 -1.16 -0.46
N ALA A 26 -4.63 -0.50 -1.44
CA ALA A 26 -4.45 0.96 -1.41
C ALA A 26 -5.80 1.70 -1.38
N GLU A 27 -6.78 1.29 -2.19
CA GLU A 27 -8.12 1.86 -2.15
C GLU A 27 -8.83 1.64 -0.81
N ALA A 28 -8.63 0.50 -0.15
CA ALA A 28 -9.17 0.24 1.17
C ALA A 28 -8.57 1.18 2.22
N LEU A 29 -7.25 1.38 2.19
CA LEU A 29 -6.55 2.32 3.07
C LEU A 29 -6.99 3.77 2.82
N GLU A 30 -7.10 4.20 1.57
CA GLU A 30 -7.59 5.54 1.22
C GLU A 30 -8.98 5.80 1.83
N ARG A 31 -9.93 4.88 1.64
CA ARG A 31 -11.27 5.00 2.23
C ARG A 31 -11.27 5.05 3.76
N ILE A 32 -10.34 4.37 4.41
CA ILE A 32 -10.19 4.42 5.87
C ILE A 32 -9.62 5.79 6.30
N TYR A 33 -8.57 6.26 5.64
CA TYR A 33 -7.95 7.56 5.94
C TYR A 33 -8.86 8.74 5.65
N GLU A 34 -9.77 8.65 4.67
CA GLU A 34 -10.82 9.64 4.43
C GLU A 34 -11.74 9.85 5.63
N THR A 35 -11.84 8.88 6.54
CA THR A 35 -12.60 9.03 7.79
C THR A 35 -11.86 9.81 8.87
N GLY A 36 -10.62 10.24 8.61
CA GLY A 36 -9.73 10.89 9.58
C GLY A 36 -9.07 9.93 10.56
N GLU A 37 -9.19 8.62 10.33
CA GLU A 37 -8.57 7.59 11.16
C GLU A 37 -7.16 7.29 10.66
N HIS A 38 -6.15 7.67 11.45
CA HIS A 38 -4.73 7.49 11.12
C HIS A 38 -4.01 6.55 12.09
N ASP A 39 -4.71 6.00 13.09
CA ASP A 39 -4.15 5.01 13.99
C ASP A 39 -4.11 3.64 13.31
N PHE A 40 -2.91 3.06 13.18
CA PHE A 40 -2.72 1.78 12.47
C PHE A 40 -3.45 0.60 13.12
N ALA A 41 -3.63 0.60 14.46
CA ALA A 41 -4.39 -0.45 15.12
C ALA A 41 -5.87 -0.37 14.72
N LYS A 42 -6.42 0.85 14.67
CA LYS A 42 -7.79 1.08 14.21
C LYS A 42 -7.97 0.88 12.71
N VAL A 43 -6.95 1.15 11.90
CA VAL A 43 -6.96 0.80 10.48
C VAL A 43 -7.09 -0.72 10.32
N ALA A 44 -6.33 -1.51 11.09
CA ALA A 44 -6.46 -2.97 11.08
C ALA A 44 -7.86 -3.43 11.53
N GLU A 45 -8.44 -2.81 12.56
CA GLU A 45 -9.83 -3.07 12.96
C GLU A 45 -10.82 -2.78 11.82
N LYS A 46 -10.70 -1.62 11.16
CA LYS A 46 -11.58 -1.27 10.04
C LYS A 46 -11.42 -2.19 8.83
N LEU A 47 -10.20 -2.64 8.54
CA LEU A 47 -9.96 -3.64 7.49
C LEU A 47 -10.66 -4.96 7.82
N ASN A 48 -10.67 -5.38 9.10
CA ASN A 48 -11.45 -6.54 9.54
C ASN A 48 -12.96 -6.32 9.41
N GLU A 49 -13.48 -5.18 9.88
CA GLU A 49 -14.90 -4.85 9.81
C GLU A 49 -15.44 -4.86 8.38
N ARG A 50 -14.61 -4.42 7.44
CA ARG A 50 -14.95 -4.36 6.01
C ARG A 50 -14.70 -5.68 5.28
N GLY A 51 -13.98 -6.62 5.89
CA GLY A 51 -13.58 -7.88 5.27
C GLY A 51 -12.61 -7.69 4.10
N ASP A 52 -11.80 -6.63 4.14
CA ASP A 52 -10.85 -6.31 3.06
C ASP A 52 -9.75 -7.41 3.00
N PRO A 53 -9.44 -7.96 1.81
CA PRO A 53 -8.46 -9.04 1.67
C PRO A 53 -7.04 -8.53 1.81
N ARG A 54 -6.12 -9.41 2.24
CA ARG A 54 -4.69 -9.09 2.31
C ARG A 54 -4.06 -9.10 0.91
N PRO A 55 -3.15 -8.16 0.60
CA PRO A 55 -2.53 -8.10 -0.72
C PRO A 55 -1.60 -9.31 -1.00
N SER A 56 -1.04 -9.94 0.04
CA SER A 56 -0.33 -11.22 -0.06
C SER A 56 -1.19 -12.41 -0.49
N GLY A 57 -2.52 -12.31 -0.36
CA GLY A 57 -3.44 -13.44 -0.49
C GLY A 57 -3.54 -14.35 0.74
N GLU A 58 -2.84 -14.01 1.83
CA GLU A 58 -3.02 -14.70 3.11
C GLU A 58 -4.43 -14.48 3.69
N THR A 59 -4.88 -15.42 4.52
CA THR A 59 -6.21 -15.39 5.14
C THR A 59 -6.12 -15.20 6.64
N GLY A 60 -7.20 -14.67 7.24
CA GLY A 60 -7.31 -14.44 8.68
C GLY A 60 -7.47 -12.96 9.05
N ALA A 61 -7.64 -12.69 10.34
CA ALA A 61 -7.89 -11.33 10.83
C ALA A 61 -6.68 -10.41 10.61
N TRP A 62 -6.92 -9.15 10.29
CA TRP A 62 -5.92 -8.10 10.33
C TRP A 62 -5.50 -7.83 11.78
N THR A 63 -4.19 -7.84 12.01
CA THR A 63 -3.58 -7.31 13.23
C THR A 63 -2.59 -6.21 12.84
N LEU A 64 -2.11 -5.44 13.81
CA LEU A 64 -1.09 -4.42 13.55
C LEU A 64 0.18 -5.04 12.96
N GLU A 65 0.59 -6.21 13.46
CA GLU A 65 1.78 -6.93 12.98
C GLU A 65 1.61 -7.38 11.54
N ILE A 66 0.41 -7.84 11.16
CA ILE A 66 0.11 -8.28 9.81
C ILE A 66 0.04 -7.09 8.87
N LEU A 67 -0.60 -5.99 9.28
CA LEU A 67 -0.63 -4.75 8.52
C LEU A 67 0.78 -4.23 8.22
N ASP A 68 1.65 -4.21 9.24
CA ASP A 68 3.05 -3.83 9.08
C ASP A 68 3.83 -4.80 8.18
N ALA A 69 3.61 -6.11 8.30
CA ALA A 69 4.25 -7.11 7.46
C ALA A 69 3.86 -6.98 5.98
N GLU A 70 2.57 -6.76 5.67
CA GLU A 70 2.07 -6.55 4.31
C GLU A 70 2.68 -5.28 3.70
N LEU A 71 2.71 -4.17 4.45
CA LEU A 71 3.32 -2.91 4.00
C LEU A 71 4.82 -3.08 3.73
N LYS A 72 5.55 -3.79 4.60
CA LYS A 72 6.97 -4.10 4.41
C LYS A 72 7.20 -4.98 3.18
N ALA A 73 6.35 -5.97 2.94
CA ALA A 73 6.46 -6.84 1.77
C ALA A 73 6.24 -6.08 0.46
N ILE A 74 5.24 -5.19 0.41
CA ILE A 74 4.99 -4.31 -0.75
C ILE A 74 6.18 -3.39 -0.99
N ASN A 75 6.69 -2.73 0.06
CA ASN A 75 7.84 -1.84 -0.05
C ASN A 75 9.09 -2.59 -0.50
N ALA A 76 9.40 -3.76 0.08
CA ALA A 76 10.53 -4.58 -0.33
C ALA A 76 10.41 -5.03 -1.80
N SER A 77 9.19 -5.34 -2.24
CA SER A 77 8.93 -5.70 -3.64
C SER A 77 9.11 -4.53 -4.60
N HIS A 78 8.74 -3.32 -4.18
CA HIS A 78 9.02 -2.10 -4.95
C HIS A 78 10.52 -1.79 -4.96
N ASP A 79 11.20 -1.88 -3.82
CA ASP A 79 12.65 -1.64 -3.70
C ASP A 79 13.45 -2.60 -4.59
N ALA A 80 13.07 -3.89 -4.63
CA ALA A 80 13.67 -4.87 -5.53
C ALA A 80 13.49 -4.48 -7.01
N ALA A 81 12.29 -4.06 -7.40
CA ALA A 81 12.02 -3.61 -8.76
C ALA A 81 12.76 -2.31 -9.10
N HIS A 82 12.96 -1.41 -8.12
CA HIS A 82 13.78 -0.21 -8.27
C HIS A 82 15.27 -0.55 -8.44
N ALA A 83 15.79 -1.54 -7.70
CA ALA A 83 17.17 -1.99 -7.83
C ALA A 83 17.45 -2.69 -9.18
N GLU A 84 16.45 -3.36 -9.75
CA GLU A 84 16.55 -4.07 -11.04
C GLU A 84 16.39 -3.14 -12.27
N HIS A 85 15.69 -2.02 -12.12
CA HIS A 85 15.41 -1.06 -13.21
C HIS A 85 16.00 0.35 -13.03
N GLY A 86 16.74 0.59 -11.95
CA GLY A 86 17.44 1.85 -11.70
C GLY A 86 18.77 1.92 -12.44
N ILE A 87 18.89 2.81 -13.44
CA ILE A 87 20.20 3.36 -13.79
C ILE A 87 20.62 4.24 -12.60
N GLY A 88 21.48 3.70 -11.73
CA GLY A 88 21.94 4.37 -10.53
C GLY A 88 22.83 3.50 -9.63
N ALA A 89 23.85 2.86 -10.22
CA ALA A 89 25.08 2.47 -9.53
C ALA A 89 26.23 3.34 -10.05
#